data_AF-A0A1F7PP05-F1
#
_entry.id   AF-A0A1F7PP05-F1
#
_cell.length_a   1.000
_cell.length_b   1.000
_cell.length_c   1.000
_cell.angle_alpha   90.00
_cell.angle_beta   90.00
_cell.angle_gamma   90.00
#
_symmetry.space_group_name_H-M   'P 1'
#
loop_
_entity.id
_entity.type
_entity.pdbx_description
1 polymer ?
#
loop_
_entity_poly.entity_id
_entity_poly.type
_entity_poly.pdbx_seq_one_letter_code
_entity_poly.pdbx_strand_id
1 'polypeptide(L)' 'MLLVGFMTGCGRYYWSRPGGTFEQFDRDHLQCTKDSMGPDGILDRSLYRNCLTGRGWMRAKQFDPSPLNYFRGHE' A
#
# COMPACT_ATOMS: atom_id res chain seq x y z
N MET A 1 -4.00 -37.66 13.82
CA MET A 1 -3.80 -36.73 12.69
C MET A 1 -3.94 -35.32 13.21
N LEU A 2 -2.83 -34.61 13.41
CA LEU A 2 -2.83 -33.20 13.83
C LEU A 2 -3.18 -32.34 12.61
N LEU A 3 -4.38 -31.77 12.59
CA LEU A 3 -4.76 -30.72 11.66
C LEU A 3 -3.98 -29.45 12.06
N VAL A 4 -2.80 -29.27 11.48
CA VAL A 4 -2.07 -28.01 11.57
C VAL A 4 -2.80 -27.03 10.65
N GLY A 5 -3.71 -26.25 11.23
CA GLY A 5 -4.37 -25.14 10.55
C GLY A 5 -3.33 -24.08 10.24
N PHE A 6 -2.80 -24.09 9.01
CA PHE A 6 -2.05 -22.95 8.49
C PHE A 6 -2.99 -21.76 8.51
N MET A 7 -2.69 -20.78 9.36
CA MET A 7 -3.31 -19.46 9.33
C MET A 7 -3.01 -18.83 7.98
N THR A 8 -3.86 -19.09 6.98
CA THR A 8 -3.82 -18.40 5.69
C THR A 8 -4.42 -17.01 5.89
N GLY A 9 -3.76 -16.15 6.66
CA GLY A 9 -4.03 -14.72 6.59
C GLY A 9 -3.82 -14.30 5.15
N CYS A 10 -4.87 -13.87 4.46
CA CYS A 10 -4.79 -13.40 3.09
C CYS A 10 -3.85 -12.20 3.05
N GLY A 11 -2.56 -12.43 2.75
CA GLY A 11 -1.57 -11.37 2.77
C GLY A 11 -2.00 -10.23 1.83
N ARG A 12 -1.99 -9.01 2.34
CA ARG A 12 -2.38 -7.81 1.59
C ARG A 12 -1.16 -6.97 1.26
N TYR A 13 -1.29 -6.07 0.30
CA TYR A 13 -0.21 -5.15 -0.03
C TYR A 13 -0.26 -3.90 0.85
N TYR A 14 0.91 -3.55 1.36
CA TYR A 14 1.14 -2.40 2.20
C TYR A 14 2.28 -1.56 1.62
N TRP A 15 2.31 -0.29 2.01
CA TRP A 15 3.37 0.66 1.68
C TRP A 15 4.18 1.01 2.91
N SER A 16 5.50 1.05 2.78
CA SER A 16 6.40 1.52 3.83
C SER A 16 7.55 2.34 3.23
N ARG A 17 8.15 3.20 4.04
CA ARG A 17 9.33 4.01 3.69
C ARG A 17 10.21 4.14 4.93
N PRO A 18 11.54 4.02 4.83
CA PRO A 18 12.43 4.26 5.97
C PRO A 18 12.19 5.65 6.57
N GLY A 19 11.88 5.71 7.87
CA GLY A 19 11.53 6.96 8.56
C GLY A 19 10.20 7.59 8.12
N GLY A 20 9.40 6.90 7.30
CA GLY A 20 8.10 7.37 6.85
C GLY A 20 7.05 7.28 7.95
N THR A 21 6.28 8.36 8.12
CA THR A 21 5.14 8.40 9.06
C THR A 21 3.82 8.22 8.33
N PHE A 22 2.75 7.96 9.09
CA PHE A 22 1.41 7.89 8.53
C PHE A 22 0.98 9.22 7.89
N GLU A 23 1.28 10.36 8.49
CA GLU A 23 0.94 11.68 7.96
C GLU A 23 1.64 11.96 6.63
N GLN A 24 2.88 11.49 6.49
CA GLN A 24 3.59 11.59 5.21
C GLN A 24 2.96 10.66 4.17
N PHE A 25 2.62 9.43 4.57
CA PHE A 25 1.94 8.48 3.71
C PHE A 25 0.61 9.03 3.22
N ASP A 26 -0.24 9.55 4.11
CA ASP A 26 -1.56 10.05 3.79
C ASP A 26 -1.51 11.20 2.78
N ARG A 27 -0.60 12.17 2.97
CA ARG A 27 -0.38 13.26 2.00
C ARG A 27 0.07 12.74 0.64
N ASP A 28 1.07 11.85 0.61
CA ASP A 28 1.61 11.29 -0.63
C ASP A 28 0.56 10.42 -1.33
N HIS A 29 -0.17 9.61 -0.58
CA HIS A 29 -1.27 8.76 -1.01
C HIS A 29 -2.35 9.57 -1.70
N LEU A 30 -2.89 10.59 -1.02
CA LEU A 30 -3.97 11.42 -1.55
C LEU A 30 -3.56 12.17 -2.82
N GLN A 31 -2.33 12.69 -2.85
CA GLN A 31 -1.83 13.37 -4.04
C GLN A 31 -1.66 12.40 -5.21
N CYS A 32 -1.00 11.26 -5.00
CA CYS A 32 -0.81 10.25 -6.03
C CYS A 32 -2.14 9.67 -6.55
N THR A 33 -3.16 9.55 -5.69
CA THR A 33 -4.52 9.14 -6.11
C THR A 33 -5.13 10.16 -7.07
N LYS A 34 -5.03 11.46 -6.77
CA LYS A 34 -5.54 12.53 -7.64
C LYS A 34 -4.81 12.56 -8.97
N ASP A 35 -3.49 12.47 -8.94
CA ASP A 35 -2.63 12.55 -10.15
C ASP A 35 -2.80 11.34 -11.08
N SER A 36 -3.30 10.23 -10.54
CA SER A 36 -3.50 8.97 -11.27
C SER A 36 -4.95 8.72 -11.66
N MET A 37 -5.84 9.69 -11.42
CA MET A 37 -7.24 9.57 -11.79
C MET A 37 -7.41 9.89 -13.27
N GLY A 38 -7.99 8.96 -14.03
CA GLY A 38 -8.36 9.17 -15.42
C GLY A 38 -9.54 10.16 -15.56
N PRO A 39 -9.78 10.70 -16.78
CA PRO A 39 -10.95 11.53 -17.06
C PRO A 39 -12.30 10.82 -16.81
N ASP A 40 -12.29 9.50 -16.83
CA ASP A 40 -13.41 8.61 -16.52
C ASP A 40 -13.63 8.39 -15.01
N GLY A 41 -12.79 8.98 -14.15
CA GLY A 41 -12.83 8.78 -12.71
C GLY A 41 -12.32 7.41 -12.25
N ILE A 42 -11.62 6.68 -13.13
CA ILE A 42 -10.99 5.41 -12.79
C ILE A 42 -9.53 5.65 -12.40
N LEU A 43 -9.12 5.08 -11.27
CA LEU A 43 -7.74 5.15 -10.82
C LEU A 43 -6.85 4.26 -11.70
N ASP A 44 -5.88 4.87 -12.39
CA ASP A 44 -4.77 4.13 -12.98
C ASP A 44 -3.83 3.66 -11.86
N ARG A 45 -3.95 2.36 -11.53
CA ARG A 45 -3.15 1.72 -10.47
C ARG A 45 -1.66 1.73 -10.78
N SER A 46 -1.26 1.72 -12.05
CA SER A 46 0.15 1.73 -12.46
C SER A 46 0.76 3.11 -12.22
N LEU A 47 0.08 4.17 -12.64
CA LEU A 47 0.50 5.55 -12.35
C LEU A 47 0.54 5.81 -10.83
N TYR A 48 -0.47 5.34 -10.10
CA TYR A 48 -0.53 5.47 -8.64
C TYR A 48 0.67 4.81 -7.95
N ARG A 49 0.97 3.56 -8.32
CA ARG A 49 2.10 2.81 -7.76
C ARG A 49 3.43 3.46 -8.12
N ASN A 50 3.58 3.94 -9.35
CA ASN A 50 4.79 4.63 -9.80
C ASN A 50 5.00 5.95 -9.06
N CYS A 51 3.93 6.74 -8.85
CA CYS A 51 3.99 7.98 -8.08
C CYS A 51 4.47 7.73 -6.64
N LEU A 52 3.90 6.75 -5.94
CA LEU A 52 4.33 6.40 -4.58
C LEU A 52 5.78 5.88 -4.55
N THR A 53 6.15 5.03 -5.51
CA THR A 53 7.52 4.52 -5.65
C THR A 53 8.52 5.64 -5.88
N GLY A 54 8.18 6.62 -6.73
CA GLY A 54 9.00 7.82 -6.96
C GLY A 54 9.18 8.70 -5.71
N ARG A 55 8.26 8.60 -4.75
CA ARG A 55 8.35 9.25 -3.41
C ARG A 55 9.03 8.37 -2.36
N GLY A 56 9.63 7.25 -2.77
CA GLY A 56 10.37 6.34 -1.90
C GLY A 56 9.51 5.37 -1.10
N TRP A 57 8.21 5.25 -1.40
CA TRP A 57 7.37 4.22 -0.80
C TRP A 57 7.59 2.88 -1.48
N MET A 58 7.80 1.83 -0.70
CA MET A 58 7.97 0.46 -1.16
C MET A 58 6.71 -0.35 -0.89
N ARG A 59 6.25 -1.09 -1.91
CA ARG A 59 5.08 -1.96 -1.80
C ARG A 59 5.51 -3.38 -1.44
N ALA A 60 5.01 -3.90 -0.33
CA ALA A 60 5.31 -5.26 0.13
C ALA A 60 4.04 -5.99 0.54
N LYS A 61 4.01 -7.31 0.31
CA LYS A 61 2.94 -8.16 0.83
C LYS A 61 3.21 -8.43 2.31
N GLN A 62 2.23 -8.13 3.17
CA GLN A 62 2.30 -8.39 4.61
C GLN A 62 1.10 -9.23 5.04
N PHE A 63 1.28 -9.97 6.12
CA PHE A 63 0.19 -10.65 6.82
C PHE A 63 -0.45 -9.69 7.81
N ASP A 64 -1.76 -9.82 8.00
CA ASP A 64 -2.47 -9.03 9.01
C ASP A 64 -2.24 -9.64 10.41
N PRO A 65 -2.00 -8.82 11.45
CA PRO A 65 -1.82 -7.36 11.39
C PRO A 65 -0.44 -7.00 10.82
N SER A 66 -0.38 -5.97 9.97
CA SER A 66 0.91 -5.55 9.42
C SER A 66 1.84 -5.00 10.52
N PRO A 67 3.17 -5.04 10.31
CA PRO A 67 4.10 -4.39 11.23
C PRO A 67 3.84 -2.87 11.31
N LEU A 68 4.41 -2.22 12.33
CA LEU A 68 4.39 -0.76 12.45
C LEU A 68 5.03 -0.10 11.21
N ASN A 69 4.50 1.06 10.80
CA ASN A 69 4.92 1.82 9.62
C ASN A 69 4.65 1.15 8.26
N TYR A 70 3.67 0.25 8.22
CA TYR A 70 3.07 -0.26 6.98
C TYR A 70 1.65 0.30 6.83
N PHE A 71 1.37 0.90 5.68
CA PHE A 71 0.13 1.64 5.44
C PHE A 71 -0.64 1.09 4.25
N ARG A 72 -1.97 1.08 4.34
CA ARG A 72 -2.84 0.59 3.26
C ARG A 72 -3.10 1.70 2.24
N GLY A 73 -2.87 1.39 0.97
CA GLY A 73 -3.23 2.25 -0.16
C GLY A 73 -4.30 1.61 -1.04
N HIS A 74 -4.47 2.14 -2.26
CA HIS A 74 -5.31 1.49 -3.26
C HIS A 74 -4.67 0.17 -3.73
N GLU A 75 -5.45 -0.91 -3.78
CA GLU A 75 -5.02 -2.22 -4.29
C GLU A 75 -4.81 -2.20 -5.80
#